data_AF-A0A3D2IM89-F1
#
_entry.id   AF-A0A3D2IM89-F1
#
_cell.length_a   1.000
_cell.length_b   1.000
_cell.length_c   1.000
_cell.angle_alpha   90.00
_cell.angle_beta   90.00
_cell.angle_gamma   90.00
#
_symmetry.space_group_name_H-M   'P 1'
#
loop_
_entity.id
_entity.type
_entity.pdbx_description
1 polymer ?
#
loop_
_entity_poly.entity_id
_entity_poly.type
_entity_poly.pdbx_seq_one_letter_code
_entity_poly.pdbx_strand_id
1 'polypeptide(L)'
;MSKNDSSNSKKTLFLDIGNSSIKVAYWENGEWQKTKDSFKSVTYLISWLNNHIDLINNLIVASVRKDHFKLLQSQVTDLDIQSITIDNIDPEVLDYDTPKTLGIDRFLVCLGAYQRNKGNVVVVDAGSACTIDMMDENRIYRGGVIMPGLQSILNIFKQTAPELPDIEVEFPGRWPGKSTSESLQWGQVAFFIDGIE
;
A
#
# COMPACT_ATOMS: atom_id res chain seq x y z
N MET A 1 27.81 24.02 -33.82
CA MET A 1 27.64 22.58 -33.50
C MET A 1 27.28 22.48 -32.04
N SER A 2 26.08 21.96 -31.79
CA SER A 2 25.35 21.87 -30.52
C SER A 2 26.20 21.28 -29.39
N LYS A 3 26.21 21.95 -28.24
CA LYS A 3 26.63 21.39 -26.96
C LYS A 3 25.44 21.43 -26.01
N ASN A 4 24.94 20.23 -25.70
CA ASN A 4 24.14 19.88 -24.53
C ASN A 4 22.79 20.57 -24.37
N ASP A 5 21.83 20.19 -25.21
CA ASP A 5 20.47 19.95 -24.70
C ASP A 5 20.49 18.64 -23.90
N SER A 6 20.89 18.72 -22.63
CA SER A 6 20.49 17.69 -21.67
C SER A 6 18.99 17.84 -21.46
N SER A 7 18.21 17.12 -22.25
CA SER A 7 16.75 17.02 -22.09
C SER A 7 16.46 16.55 -20.67
N ASN A 8 16.12 17.49 -19.80
CA ASN A 8 15.62 17.17 -18.46
C ASN A 8 14.21 16.60 -18.68
N SER A 9 14.11 15.29 -18.94
CA SER A 9 12.83 14.62 -19.20
C SER A 9 12.01 14.70 -17.93
N LYS A 10 11.13 15.69 -17.90
CA LYS A 10 10.09 15.90 -16.90
C LYS A 10 9.40 14.58 -16.53
N LYS A 11 9.41 14.23 -15.24
CA LYS A 11 8.96 12.92 -14.74
C LYS A 11 7.51 12.99 -14.24
N THR A 12 6.78 11.87 -14.32
CA THR A 12 5.51 11.71 -13.59
C THR A 12 5.78 11.01 -12.28
N LEU A 13 5.34 11.61 -11.18
CA LEU A 13 5.50 11.07 -9.84
C LEU A 13 4.19 10.42 -9.39
N PHE A 14 4.29 9.21 -8.84
CA PHE A 14 3.19 8.47 -8.27
C PHE A 14 3.39 8.34 -6.76
N LEU A 15 2.34 8.65 -6.00
CA LEU A 15 2.30 8.50 -4.55
C LEU A 15 1.21 7.51 -4.14
N ASP A 16 1.59 6.55 -3.29
CA ASP A 16 0.68 5.68 -2.53
C ASP A 16 0.73 6.15 -1.07
N ILE A 17 -0.28 6.93 -0.66
CA ILE A 17 -0.41 7.46 0.71
C ILE A 17 -1.21 6.46 1.54
N GLY A 18 -0.50 5.48 2.09
CA GLY A 18 -1.02 4.48 3.01
C GLY A 18 -1.11 4.97 4.47
N ASN A 19 -1.59 4.07 5.35
CA ASN A 19 -1.72 4.37 6.77
C ASN A 19 -0.38 4.53 7.49
N SER A 20 0.62 3.73 7.14
CA SER A 20 1.91 3.67 7.86
C SER A 20 3.08 4.29 7.12
N SER A 21 2.98 4.39 5.81
CA SER A 21 4.03 4.96 4.96
C SER A 21 3.42 5.53 3.69
N ILE A 22 4.12 6.49 3.12
CA ILE A 22 3.86 7.03 1.79
C ILE A 22 4.93 6.48 0.86
N LYS A 23 4.54 5.68 -0.13
CA LYS A 23 5.47 5.11 -1.12
C LYS A 23 5.50 6.01 -2.36
N VAL A 24 6.67 6.06 -2.99
CA VAL A 24 6.91 6.94 -4.14
C VAL A 24 7.47 6.15 -5.32
N ALA A 25 6.99 6.42 -6.52
CA ALA A 25 7.53 5.85 -7.75
C ALA A 25 7.57 6.88 -8.87
N TYR A 26 8.60 6.83 -9.72
CA TYR A 26 8.66 7.66 -10.92
C TYR A 26 8.35 6.82 -12.15
N TRP A 27 7.63 7.44 -13.08
CA TRP A 27 7.54 7.00 -14.46
C TRP A 27 8.30 7.98 -15.34
N GLU A 28 9.32 7.48 -16.00
CA GLU A 28 10.20 8.26 -16.87
C GLU A 28 10.59 7.41 -18.08
N ASN A 29 10.50 7.99 -19.28
CA ASN A 29 10.90 7.35 -20.54
C ASN A 29 10.26 5.96 -20.79
N GLY A 30 9.03 5.76 -20.32
CA GLY A 30 8.30 4.50 -20.51
C GLY A 30 8.65 3.40 -19.50
N GLU A 31 9.40 3.72 -18.44
CA GLU A 31 9.83 2.76 -17.44
C GLU A 31 9.58 3.23 -16.00
N TRP A 32 9.28 2.26 -15.13
CA TRP A 32 9.23 2.48 -13.68
C TRP A 32 10.64 2.59 -13.13
N GLN A 33 10.95 3.72 -12.50
CA GLN A 33 12.20 3.90 -11.78
C GLN A 33 12.05 3.36 -10.36
N LYS A 34 12.92 2.42 -9.97
CA LYS A 34 12.96 1.93 -8.59
C LYS A 34 13.36 3.08 -7.66
N THR A 35 12.49 3.39 -6.71
CA THR A 35 12.83 4.28 -5.59
C THR A 35 12.94 3.42 -4.33
N LYS A 36 13.87 3.76 -3.44
CA LYS A 36 13.86 3.25 -2.06
C LYS A 36 13.14 4.22 -1.13
N ASP A 37 12.53 5.26 -1.69
CA ASP A 37 12.02 6.37 -0.93
C ASP A 37 10.60 6.04 -0.45
N SER A 38 10.49 5.92 0.86
CA SER A 38 9.20 5.91 1.55
C SER A 38 9.25 6.96 2.65
N PHE A 39 8.15 7.68 2.83
CA PHE A 39 8.03 8.72 3.83
C PHE A 39 7.11 8.25 4.94
N LYS A 40 7.55 8.35 6.19
CA LYS A 40 6.67 8.12 7.35
C LYS A 40 5.82 9.34 7.69
N SER A 41 6.18 10.53 7.18
CA SER A 41 5.44 11.77 7.39
C SER A 41 5.13 12.46 6.07
N VAL A 42 3.89 12.91 5.94
CA VAL A 42 3.47 13.77 4.83
C VAL A 42 4.19 15.12 4.84
N THR A 43 4.60 15.64 6.01
CA THR A 43 5.36 16.91 6.08
C THR A 43 6.76 16.78 5.50
N TYR A 44 7.43 15.64 5.73
CA TYR A 44 8.73 15.36 5.11
C TYR A 44 8.60 15.16 3.61
N LEU A 45 7.54 14.49 3.15
CA LEU A 45 7.23 14.38 1.74
C LEU A 45 7.05 15.76 1.09
N ILE A 46 6.24 16.65 1.69
CA ILE A 46 6.01 18.00 1.15
C ILE A 46 7.32 18.79 1.06
N SER A 47 8.14 18.76 2.12
CA SER A 47 9.45 19.41 2.09
C SER A 47 10.34 18.85 0.99
N TRP A 48 10.31 17.52 0.79
CA TRP A 48 11.06 16.88 -0.28
C TRP A 48 10.52 17.27 -1.67
N LEU A 49 9.20 17.30 -1.88
CA LEU A 49 8.57 17.73 -3.14
C LEU A 49 8.97 19.16 -3.51
N ASN A 50 8.91 20.09 -2.55
CA ASN A 50 9.28 21.48 -2.79
C ASN A 50 10.75 21.64 -3.22
N ASN A 51 11.65 20.77 -2.74
CA ASN A 51 13.06 20.76 -3.14
C ASN A 51 13.31 20.11 -4.51
N HIS A 52 12.34 19.39 -5.08
CA HIS A 52 12.49 18.64 -6.34
C HIS A 52 11.43 19.01 -7.39
N ILE A 53 10.71 20.12 -7.18
CA ILE A 53 9.53 20.49 -7.96
C ILE A 53 9.83 20.69 -9.44
N ASP A 54 11.02 21.24 -9.75
CA ASP A 54 11.49 21.49 -11.11
C ASP A 54 11.68 20.21 -11.95
N LEU A 55 11.75 19.05 -11.29
CA LEU A 55 11.94 17.74 -11.93
C LEU A 55 10.60 17.00 -12.17
N ILE A 56 9.50 17.49 -11.58
CA ILE A 56 8.19 16.84 -11.57
C ILE A 56 7.24 17.60 -12.48
N ASN A 57 6.60 16.89 -13.41
CA ASN A 57 5.60 17.48 -14.30
C ASN A 57 4.16 17.19 -13.88
N ASN A 58 3.93 15.97 -13.42
CA ASN A 58 2.62 15.52 -12.97
C ASN A 58 2.78 14.79 -11.64
N LEU A 59 1.85 15.02 -10.71
CA LEU A 59 1.76 14.31 -9.46
C LEU A 59 0.46 13.51 -9.39
N ILE A 60 0.56 12.19 -9.41
CA ILE A 60 -0.57 11.28 -9.33
C ILE A 60 -0.59 10.64 -7.95
N VAL A 61 -1.74 10.68 -7.28
CA VAL A 61 -1.88 10.27 -5.88
C VAL A 61 -3.03 9.30 -5.69
N ALA A 62 -2.71 8.10 -5.20
CA ALA A 62 -3.67 7.21 -4.54
C ALA A 62 -3.52 7.39 -3.03
N SER A 63 -4.62 7.63 -2.32
CA SER A 63 -4.58 7.85 -0.87
C SER A 63 -5.76 7.22 -0.16
N VAL A 64 -5.48 6.48 0.91
CA VAL A 64 -6.48 6.05 1.90
C VAL A 64 -6.52 6.96 3.13
N ARG A 65 -5.61 7.94 3.22
CA ARG A 65 -5.50 8.93 4.31
C ARG A 65 -5.93 10.32 3.83
N LYS A 66 -7.20 10.65 4.07
CA LYS A 66 -7.83 11.94 3.66
C LYS A 66 -7.15 13.15 4.29
N ASP A 67 -6.71 13.04 5.53
CA ASP A 67 -6.00 14.10 6.28
C ASP A 67 -4.62 14.39 5.66
N HIS A 68 -3.85 13.37 5.34
CA HIS A 68 -2.56 13.52 4.66
C HIS A 68 -2.74 14.11 3.25
N PHE A 69 -3.72 13.63 2.50
CA PHE A 69 -3.99 14.13 1.15
C PHE A 69 -4.39 15.61 1.16
N LYS A 70 -5.27 16.03 2.07
CA LYS A 70 -5.64 17.45 2.23
C LYS A 70 -4.44 18.33 2.56
N LEU A 71 -3.55 17.87 3.45
CA LEU A 71 -2.35 18.61 3.80
C LEU A 71 -1.44 18.80 2.57
N LEU A 72 -1.21 17.72 1.81
CA LEU A 72 -0.44 17.75 0.57
C LEU A 72 -1.02 18.77 -0.42
N GLN A 73 -2.33 18.70 -0.69
CA GLN A 73 -3.02 19.65 -1.59
C GLN A 73 -2.92 21.10 -1.12
N SER A 74 -2.94 21.35 0.19
CA SER A 74 -2.87 22.72 0.72
C SER A 74 -1.48 23.34 0.66
N GLN A 75 -0.41 22.53 0.61
CA GLN A 75 0.97 23.02 0.71
C GLN A 75 1.78 22.88 -0.58
N VAL A 76 1.36 22.01 -1.50
CA VAL A 76 2.00 21.84 -2.81
C VAL A 76 1.11 22.49 -3.85
N THR A 77 1.38 23.75 -4.17
CA THR A 77 0.56 24.58 -5.08
C THR A 77 1.12 24.66 -6.50
N ASP A 78 2.42 24.43 -6.66
CA ASP A 78 3.10 24.61 -7.96
C ASP A 78 3.03 23.35 -8.85
N LEU A 79 2.36 22.28 -8.38
CA LEU A 79 2.09 21.05 -9.13
C LEU A 79 0.59 20.79 -9.24
N ASP A 80 0.17 20.33 -10.42
CA ASP A 80 -1.16 19.74 -10.57
C ASP A 80 -1.20 18.37 -9.89
N ILE A 81 -2.08 18.23 -8.90
CA ILE A 81 -2.24 17.00 -8.11
C ILE A 81 -3.48 16.25 -8.59
N GLN A 82 -3.25 15.15 -9.30
CA GLN A 82 -4.31 14.27 -9.80
C GLN A 82 -4.54 13.14 -8.81
N SER A 83 -5.74 13.08 -8.23
CA SER A 83 -6.11 11.98 -7.33
C SER A 83 -6.75 10.83 -8.11
N ILE A 84 -6.28 9.62 -7.86
CA ILE A 84 -6.95 8.39 -8.28
C ILE A 84 -7.76 7.88 -7.08
N THR A 85 -9.05 7.72 -7.31
CA THR A 85 -10.05 7.22 -6.37
C THR A 85 -10.93 6.18 -7.04
N ILE A 86 -11.79 5.50 -6.28
CA ILE A 86 -12.78 4.58 -6.85
C ILE A 86 -13.71 5.26 -7.84
N ASP A 87 -13.93 6.58 -7.72
CA ASP A 87 -14.80 7.33 -8.63
C ASP A 87 -14.20 7.46 -10.03
N ASN A 88 -12.91 7.16 -10.20
CA ASN A 88 -12.23 7.09 -11.49
C ASN A 88 -12.29 5.70 -12.12
N ILE A 89 -12.86 4.71 -11.42
CA ILE A 89 -12.92 3.31 -11.87
C ILE A 89 -14.31 3.04 -12.45
N ASP A 90 -14.32 2.30 -13.56
CA ASP A 90 -15.55 1.83 -14.18
C ASP A 90 -16.34 0.94 -13.20
N PRO A 91 -17.59 1.26 -12.85
CA PRO A 91 -18.41 0.43 -11.98
C PRO A 91 -18.59 -1.01 -12.48
N GLU A 92 -18.52 -1.25 -13.80
CA GLU A 92 -18.70 -2.59 -14.38
C GLU A 92 -17.58 -3.56 -14.00
N VAL A 93 -16.41 -3.05 -13.61
CA VAL A 93 -15.28 -3.89 -13.17
C VAL A 93 -15.23 -4.10 -11.66
N LEU A 94 -16.27 -3.66 -10.92
CA LEU A 94 -16.34 -3.73 -9.46
C LEU A 94 -17.52 -4.63 -9.03
N ASP A 95 -17.23 -5.89 -8.71
CA ASP A 95 -18.17 -6.78 -8.04
C ASP A 95 -18.07 -6.59 -6.53
N TYR A 96 -18.59 -5.45 -6.06
CA TYR A 96 -18.53 -5.04 -4.67
C TYR A 96 -19.77 -4.19 -4.33
N ASP A 97 -20.58 -4.62 -3.37
CA ASP A 97 -21.89 -3.99 -3.06
C ASP A 97 -21.78 -2.52 -2.63
N THR A 98 -20.64 -2.13 -2.07
CA THR A 98 -20.38 -0.79 -1.56
C THR A 98 -19.14 -0.15 -2.18
N PRO A 99 -19.10 0.15 -3.50
CA PRO A 99 -17.89 0.59 -4.19
C PRO A 99 -17.23 1.81 -3.55
N LYS A 100 -18.03 2.76 -3.05
CA LYS A 100 -17.54 3.98 -2.37
C LYS A 100 -16.75 3.72 -1.08
N THR A 101 -16.83 2.51 -0.52
CA THR A 101 -16.09 2.09 0.68
C THR A 101 -14.84 1.28 0.36
N LEU A 102 -14.66 0.88 -0.91
CA LEU A 102 -13.49 0.12 -1.35
C LEU A 102 -12.24 1.01 -1.29
N GLY A 103 -11.18 0.50 -0.68
CA GLY A 103 -9.86 1.12 -0.73
C GLY A 103 -9.34 1.09 -2.18
N ILE A 104 -8.98 2.27 -2.71
CA ILE A 104 -8.43 2.37 -4.07
C ILE A 104 -7.10 1.60 -4.20
N ASP A 105 -6.33 1.53 -3.12
CA ASP A 105 -5.11 0.73 -3.01
C ASP A 105 -5.36 -0.75 -3.29
N ARG A 106 -6.39 -1.35 -2.68
CA ARG A 106 -6.79 -2.75 -2.90
C ARG A 106 -7.10 -3.03 -4.38
N PHE A 107 -7.89 -2.15 -5.02
CA PHE A 107 -8.19 -2.28 -6.44
C PHE A 107 -6.93 -2.14 -7.32
N LEU A 108 -6.10 -1.11 -7.08
CA LEU A 108 -4.91 -0.85 -7.88
C LEU A 108 -3.86 -1.95 -7.78
N VAL A 109 -3.72 -2.58 -6.61
CA VAL A 109 -2.83 -3.72 -6.40
C VAL A 109 -3.28 -4.93 -7.21
N CYS A 110 -4.58 -5.29 -7.16
CA CYS A 110 -5.14 -6.35 -8.01
C CYS A 110 -5.01 -6.04 -9.50
N LEU A 111 -5.31 -4.80 -9.90
CA LEU A 111 -5.14 -4.36 -11.28
C LEU A 111 -3.68 -4.51 -11.72
N GLY A 112 -2.72 -4.12 -10.89
CA GLY A 112 -1.30 -4.29 -11.16
C GLY A 112 -0.90 -5.76 -11.34
N ALA A 113 -1.41 -6.66 -10.50
CA ALA A 113 -1.19 -8.10 -10.63
C ALA A 113 -1.82 -8.66 -11.92
N TYR A 114 -3.07 -8.31 -12.19
CA TYR A 114 -3.78 -8.69 -13.41
C TYR A 114 -3.05 -8.20 -14.67
N GLN A 115 -2.52 -6.97 -14.67
CA GLN A 115 -1.75 -6.46 -15.83
C GLN A 115 -0.50 -7.30 -16.14
N ARG A 116 0.07 -7.98 -15.14
CA ARG A 116 1.23 -8.87 -15.30
C ARG A 116 0.84 -10.29 -15.72
N ASN A 117 -0.27 -10.82 -15.22
CA ASN A 117 -0.68 -12.22 -15.43
C ASN A 117 -1.73 -12.39 -16.55
N LYS A 118 -2.63 -11.42 -16.74
CA LYS A 118 -3.77 -11.44 -17.68
C LYS A 118 -4.72 -12.63 -17.48
N GLY A 119 -4.94 -13.01 -16.22
CA GLY A 119 -5.86 -14.08 -15.81
C GLY A 119 -6.27 -13.90 -14.36
N ASN A 120 -6.82 -14.96 -13.75
CA ASN A 120 -7.15 -14.98 -12.32
C ASN A 120 -5.95 -14.63 -11.46
N VAL A 121 -6.12 -13.65 -10.56
CA VAL A 121 -5.12 -13.26 -9.58
C VAL A 121 -5.75 -13.16 -8.20
N VAL A 122 -5.03 -13.69 -7.21
CA VAL A 122 -5.22 -13.41 -5.80
C VAL A 122 -3.99 -12.67 -5.33
N VAL A 123 -4.18 -11.54 -4.64
CA VAL A 123 -3.09 -10.73 -4.11
C VAL A 123 -3.18 -10.68 -2.61
N VAL A 124 -2.10 -11.08 -1.95
CA VAL A 124 -1.90 -10.94 -0.51
C VAL A 124 -1.01 -9.73 -0.27
N ASP A 125 -1.54 -8.63 0.25
CA ASP A 125 -0.76 -7.46 0.68
C ASP A 125 -0.60 -7.49 2.20
N ALA A 126 0.56 -7.98 2.66
CA ALA A 126 0.88 -8.13 4.09
C ALA A 126 1.49 -6.83 4.67
N GLY A 127 0.70 -5.76 4.68
CA GLY A 127 1.05 -4.47 5.26
C GLY A 127 0.63 -4.30 6.72
N SER A 128 0.25 -3.07 7.10
CA SER A 128 -0.24 -2.77 8.46
C SER A 128 -1.59 -3.39 8.77
N ALA A 129 -2.44 -3.44 7.75
CA ALA A 129 -3.48 -4.46 7.60
C ALA A 129 -2.95 -5.47 6.57
N CYS A 130 -3.38 -6.72 6.68
CA CYS A 130 -3.21 -7.68 5.60
C CYS A 130 -4.51 -7.76 4.80
N THR A 131 -4.44 -7.65 3.47
CA THR A 131 -5.59 -7.88 2.59
C THR A 131 -5.32 -9.05 1.67
N ILE A 132 -6.39 -9.80 1.36
CA ILE A 132 -6.38 -10.86 0.36
C ILE A 132 -7.48 -10.54 -0.62
N ASP A 133 -7.10 -10.12 -1.82
CA ASP A 133 -8.00 -9.56 -2.81
C ASP A 133 -7.94 -10.34 -4.12
N MET A 134 -9.08 -10.52 -4.79
CA MET A 134 -9.18 -11.28 -6.04
C MET A 134 -9.61 -10.38 -7.21
N MET A 135 -8.98 -10.60 -8.35
CA MET A 135 -9.46 -10.13 -9.65
C MET A 135 -9.45 -11.30 -10.63
N ASP A 136 -10.56 -11.50 -11.33
CA ASP A 136 -10.72 -12.64 -12.22
C ASP A 136 -10.13 -12.43 -13.62
N GLU A 137 -10.23 -13.42 -14.50
CA GLU A 137 -9.74 -13.31 -15.87
C GLU A 137 -10.45 -12.25 -16.73
N ASN A 138 -11.64 -11.81 -16.31
CA ASN A 138 -12.41 -10.76 -16.98
C ASN A 138 -12.06 -9.36 -16.47
N ARG A 139 -11.00 -9.23 -15.64
CA ARG A 139 -10.59 -7.97 -14.99
C ARG A 139 -11.62 -7.45 -13.99
N ILE A 140 -12.52 -8.31 -13.49
CA ILE A 140 -13.52 -7.92 -12.49
C ILE A 140 -12.90 -8.11 -11.10
N TYR A 141 -12.90 -7.05 -10.30
CA TYR A 141 -12.52 -7.12 -8.90
C TYR A 141 -13.64 -7.82 -8.12
N ARG A 142 -13.33 -8.96 -7.50
CA ARG A 142 -14.29 -9.87 -6.84
C ARG A 142 -14.37 -9.66 -5.32
N GLY A 143 -13.75 -8.61 -4.81
CA GLY A 143 -13.63 -8.39 -3.37
C GLY A 143 -12.48 -9.17 -2.75
N GLY A 144 -12.56 -9.35 -1.43
CA GLY A 144 -11.49 -9.92 -0.63
C GLY A 144 -11.69 -9.72 0.87
N VAL A 145 -10.72 -10.19 1.66
CA VAL A 145 -10.72 -10.03 3.12
C VAL A 145 -9.72 -8.96 3.58
N ILE A 146 -10.02 -8.34 4.73
CA ILE A 146 -9.11 -7.46 5.46
C ILE A 146 -8.93 -8.06 6.85
N MET A 147 -7.69 -8.32 7.23
CA MET A 147 -7.30 -8.81 8.55
C MET A 147 -6.22 -7.90 9.17
N PRO A 148 -6.04 -7.90 10.50
CA PRO A 148 -4.92 -7.19 11.11
C PRO A 148 -3.59 -7.69 10.54
N GLY A 149 -2.67 -6.77 10.22
CA GLY A 149 -1.32 -7.15 9.83
C GLY A 149 -0.57 -7.80 10.99
N LEU A 150 0.39 -8.67 10.69
CA LEU A 150 1.13 -9.44 11.69
C LEU A 150 1.71 -8.57 12.81
N GLN A 151 2.31 -7.43 12.46
CA GLN A 151 2.87 -6.51 13.45
C GLN A 151 1.80 -5.93 14.40
N SER A 152 0.59 -5.70 13.90
CA SER A 152 -0.55 -5.24 14.70
C SER A 152 -1.02 -6.34 15.67
N ILE A 153 -1.05 -7.59 15.22
CA ILE A 153 -1.35 -8.77 16.06
C ILE A 153 -0.31 -8.90 17.18
N LEU A 154 0.98 -8.85 16.85
CA LEU A 154 2.07 -8.95 17.83
C LEU A 154 2.02 -7.82 18.88
N ASN A 155 1.59 -6.62 18.48
CA ASN A 155 1.55 -5.46 19.37
C ASN A 155 0.29 -5.37 20.24
N ILE A 156 -0.74 -6.21 20.02
CA ILE A 156 -2.03 -6.07 20.72
C ILE A 156 -1.89 -6.23 22.23
N PHE A 157 -1.08 -7.20 22.69
CA PHE A 157 -0.93 -7.51 24.11
C PHE A 157 -0.02 -6.52 24.86
N LYS A 158 0.80 -5.74 24.16
CA LYS A 158 1.60 -4.67 24.80
C LYS A 158 0.71 -3.66 25.54
N GLN A 159 -0.52 -3.48 25.09
CA GLN A 159 -1.48 -2.56 25.70
C GLN A 159 -2.54 -3.28 26.53
N THR A 160 -2.97 -4.48 26.13
CA THR A 160 -4.10 -5.17 26.77
C THR A 160 -3.69 -6.19 27.83
N ALA A 161 -2.45 -6.67 27.80
CA ALA A 161 -1.92 -7.69 28.70
C ALA A 161 -0.39 -7.56 28.86
N PRO A 162 0.08 -6.51 29.55
CA PRO A 162 1.51 -6.13 29.58
C PRO A 162 2.44 -7.14 30.26
N GLU A 163 1.89 -8.09 31.02
CA GLU A 163 2.66 -9.18 31.65
C GLU A 163 3.03 -10.31 30.66
N LEU A 164 2.43 -10.33 29.46
CA LEU A 164 2.79 -11.29 28.43
C LEU A 164 4.12 -10.90 27.78
N PRO A 165 5.01 -11.87 27.52
CA PRO A 165 6.29 -11.58 26.91
C PRO A 165 6.11 -11.20 25.43
N ASP A 166 7.03 -10.40 24.92
CA ASP A 166 7.24 -10.29 23.48
C ASP A 166 7.67 -11.66 22.92
N ILE A 167 7.25 -11.96 21.70
CA ILE A 167 7.60 -13.20 21.01
C ILE A 167 8.37 -12.93 19.72
N GLU A 168 9.23 -13.87 19.36
CA GLU A 168 9.85 -13.91 18.05
C GLU A 168 8.85 -14.38 16.99
N VAL A 169 8.99 -13.84 15.77
CA VAL A 169 8.14 -14.19 14.63
C VAL A 169 8.65 -15.49 14.02
N GLU A 170 8.31 -16.60 14.68
CA GLU A 170 8.66 -17.94 14.25
C GLU A 170 7.44 -18.84 14.26
N PHE A 171 7.34 -19.73 13.27
CA PHE A 171 6.30 -20.73 13.24
C PHE A 171 6.56 -21.76 14.35
N PRO A 172 5.61 -21.97 15.27
CA PRO A 172 5.81 -22.87 16.39
C PRO A 172 5.87 -24.34 15.95
N GLY A 173 6.88 -25.08 16.42
CA GLY A 173 7.12 -26.45 15.96
C GLY A 173 6.26 -27.55 16.61
N ARG A 174 5.61 -27.27 17.75
CA ARG A 174 4.86 -28.27 18.52
C ARG A 174 3.47 -27.77 18.91
N TRP A 175 2.43 -28.52 18.52
CA TRP A 175 1.05 -28.28 18.97
C TRP A 175 0.61 -29.29 20.07
N PRO A 176 -0.14 -28.84 21.11
CA PRO A 176 -0.31 -27.45 21.52
C PRO A 176 0.97 -26.93 22.20
N GLY A 177 1.14 -25.60 22.18
CA GLY A 177 2.26 -24.92 22.85
C GLY A 177 2.39 -25.30 24.33
N LYS A 178 3.62 -25.39 24.81
CA LYS A 178 3.99 -25.80 26.18
C LYS A 178 4.66 -24.71 27.00
N SER A 179 4.80 -23.52 26.43
CA SER A 179 5.21 -22.30 27.12
C SER A 179 4.26 -21.15 26.76
N THR A 180 4.30 -20.06 27.53
CA THR A 180 3.56 -18.84 27.20
C THR A 180 3.97 -18.32 25.81
N SER A 181 5.27 -18.29 25.52
CA SER A 181 5.79 -17.85 24.21
C SER A 181 5.30 -18.74 23.07
N GLU A 182 5.35 -20.07 23.20
CA GLU A 182 4.83 -20.98 22.18
C GLU A 182 3.31 -20.83 22.00
N SER A 183 2.57 -20.64 23.10
CA SER A 183 1.12 -20.45 23.04
C SER A 183 0.77 -19.14 22.32
N LEU A 184 1.54 -18.08 22.55
CA LEU A 184 1.42 -16.81 21.82
C LEU A 184 1.82 -16.95 20.35
N GLN A 185 2.90 -17.66 20.03
CA GLN A 185 3.31 -17.93 18.65
C GLN A 185 2.22 -18.69 17.87
N TRP A 186 1.58 -19.69 18.48
CA TRP A 186 0.42 -20.35 17.86
C TRP A 186 -0.75 -19.39 17.68
N GLY A 187 -1.09 -18.62 18.70
CA GLY A 187 -2.24 -17.70 18.67
C GLY A 187 -2.04 -16.45 17.81
N GLN A 188 -0.81 -16.09 17.45
CA GLN A 188 -0.49 -14.87 16.71
C GLN A 188 0.18 -15.15 15.36
N VAL A 189 1.28 -15.91 15.34
CA VAL A 189 2.06 -16.18 14.12
C VAL A 189 1.42 -17.27 13.28
N ALA A 190 1.17 -18.45 13.86
CA ALA A 190 0.50 -19.53 13.14
C ALA A 190 -0.92 -19.11 12.73
N PHE A 191 -1.69 -18.50 13.63
CA PHE A 191 -3.01 -17.94 13.30
C PHE A 191 -3.00 -16.97 12.10
N PHE A 192 -1.97 -16.12 11.98
CA PHE A 192 -1.84 -15.21 10.84
C PHE A 192 -1.54 -15.95 9.53
N ILE A 193 -0.64 -16.95 9.58
CA ILE A 193 -0.25 -17.76 8.42
C ILE A 193 -1.40 -18.66 7.97
N ASP A 194 -1.97 -19.43 8.89
CA ASP A 194 -3.09 -20.34 8.65
C ASP A 194 -4.37 -19.60 8.24
N GLY A 195 -4.49 -18.31 8.57
CA GLY A 195 -5.58 -17.45 8.09
C GLY A 195 -5.44 -17.04 6.63
N ILE A 196 -4.26 -17.22 6.02
CA ILE A 196 -3.98 -16.94 4.61
C ILE A 196 -4.03 -18.22 3.76
N GLU A 197 -3.66 -19.38 4.33
CA GLU A 197 -3.73 -20.71 3.67
C GLU A 197 -5.16 -21.18 3.36
#